data_AF-A0A7K2M815-F1
#
_entry.id   AF-A0A7K2M815-F1
#
_cell.length_a   1.000
_cell.length_b   1.000
_cell.length_c   1.000
_cell.angle_alpha   90.00
_cell.angle_beta   90.00
_cell.angle_gamma   90.00
#
_symmetry.space_group_name_H-M   'P 1'
#
loop_
_entity.id
_entity.type
_entity.pdbx_description
1 polymer ?
#
loop_
_entity_poly.entity_id
_entity_poly.type
_entity_poly.pdbx_seq_one_letter_code
_entity_poly.pdbx_strand_id
1 'polypeptide(L)' 'EAGVADGEPLAVTGPAGTVELPLEITDMPDRVVWLPLNSAGSGVASDTGARPGSLVRIGPAPRAAAPKEVEA' A
#
# COMPACT_ATOMS: atom_id res chain seq x y z
N GLU A 1 8.82 12.83 1.13
CA GLU A 1 8.19 11.98 0.10
C GLU A 1 8.25 10.52 0.53
N ALA A 2 7.39 9.65 0.00
CA ALA A 2 7.20 8.28 0.51
C ALA A 2 8.38 7.31 0.23
N GLY A 3 9.30 7.67 -0.66
CA GLY A 3 10.49 6.86 -0.97
C GLY A 3 10.20 5.59 -1.77
N VAL A 4 9.07 5.55 -2.48
CA VAL A 4 8.60 4.42 -3.30
C VAL A 4 8.43 4.92 -4.73
N ALA A 5 8.93 4.16 -5.70
CA ALA A 5 8.79 4.48 -7.12
C ALA A 5 7.43 4.03 -7.66
N ASP A 6 7.04 4.55 -8.82
CA ASP A 6 5.87 4.05 -9.55
C ASP A 6 6.01 2.55 -9.84
N GLY A 7 4.92 1.81 -9.67
CA GLY A 7 4.86 0.35 -9.80
C GLY A 7 5.41 -0.44 -8.61
N GLU A 8 6.16 0.18 -7.69
CA GLU A 8 6.70 -0.51 -6.53
C GLU A 8 5.63 -0.72 -5.43
N PRO A 9 5.72 -1.82 -4.64
CA PRO A 9 4.79 -2.05 -3.56
C PRO A 9 4.86 -0.98 -2.46
N LEU A 10 3.71 -0.41 -2.13
CA LEU A 10 3.51 0.55 -1.06
C LEU A 10 2.72 -0.10 0.08
N ALA A 11 3.22 0.02 1.31
CA ALA A 11 2.47 -0.32 2.51
C ALA A 11 1.57 0.85 2.93
N VAL A 12 0.30 0.55 3.14
CA VAL A 12 -0.72 1.49 3.62
C VAL A 12 -1.26 0.98 4.94
N THR A 13 -0.94 1.70 6.02
CA THR A 13 -1.35 1.37 7.38
C THR A 13 -2.51 2.26 7.82
N GLY A 14 -3.62 1.63 8.16
CA GLY A 14 -4.76 2.25 8.83
C GLY A 14 -4.86 1.81 10.31
N PRO A 15 -5.93 2.20 11.00
CA PRO A 15 -6.12 1.91 12.43
C PRO A 15 -6.16 0.41 12.79
N ALA A 16 -6.65 -0.44 11.88
CA ALA A 16 -6.83 -1.86 12.13
C ALA A 16 -5.70 -2.74 11.56
N GLY A 17 -4.91 -2.23 10.63
CA GLY A 17 -3.90 -3.04 9.97
C GLY A 17 -3.21 -2.36 8.79
N THR A 18 -2.39 -3.14 8.08
CA THR A 18 -1.62 -2.71 6.92
C THR A 18 -1.94 -3.59 5.72
N VAL A 19 -2.06 -2.97 4.55
CA VAL A 19 -2.15 -3.65 3.25
C VAL A 19 -1.02 -3.19 2.35
N GLU A 20 -0.61 -4.06 1.42
CA GLU A 20 0.41 -3.77 0.42
C GLU A 20 -0.24 -3.74 -0.97
N LEU A 21 0.00 -2.67 -1.72
CA LEU A 21 -0.59 -2.43 -3.04
C LEU A 21 0.47 -1.84 -3.98
N PRO A 22 0.42 -2.13 -5.30
CA PRO A 22 1.27 -1.45 -6.26
C PRO A 22 0.95 0.05 -6.27
N LEU A 23 1.97 0.90 -6.24
CA LEU A 23 1.82 2.35 -6.36
C LEU A 23 1.59 2.73 -7.82
N GLU A 24 0.56 3.52 -8.07
CA GLU A 24 0.39 4.25 -9.33
C GLU A 24 0.47 5.76 -9.04
N ILE A 25 1.43 6.44 -9.64
CA ILE A 25 1.59 7.89 -9.51
C ILE A 25 0.68 8.58 -10.54
N THR A 26 -0.31 9.32 -10.06
CA THR A 26 -1.26 10.07 -10.89
C THR A 26 -1.60 11.42 -10.24
N ASP A 27 -2.07 12.37 -11.04
CA ASP A 27 -2.42 13.71 -10.57
C ASP A 27 -3.59 13.63 -9.57
N MET A 28 -3.31 13.96 -8.32
CA MET A 28 -4.27 13.92 -7.22
C MET A 28 -4.07 15.09 -6.26
N PRO A 29 -5.10 15.47 -5.48
CA PRO A 29 -4.95 16.47 -4.45
C PRO A 29 -3.85 16.13 -3.44
N ASP A 30 -3.20 17.16 -2.91
CA ASP A 30 -2.13 16.99 -1.93
C ASP A 30 -2.56 16.13 -0.74
N ARG A 31 -1.67 15.22 -0.34
CA ARG A 31 -1.85 14.30 0.80
C ARG A 31 -3.06 13.38 0.70
N VAL A 32 -3.58 13.17 -0.51
CA VAL A 32 -4.61 12.17 -0.79
C VAL A 32 -3.98 10.96 -1.48
N VAL A 33 -4.33 9.78 -0.99
CA VAL A 33 -4.07 8.50 -1.67
C VAL A 33 -5.41 7.87 -2.01
N TRP A 34 -5.54 7.34 -3.22
CA TRP A 34 -6.70 6.57 -3.62
C TRP A 34 -6.40 5.10 -3.37
N LEU A 35 -7.36 4.37 -2.81
CA LEU A 35 -7.22 2.95 -2.52
C LEU A 35 -8.34 2.15 -3.21
N PRO A 36 -8.00 1.09 -3.96
CA PRO A 36 -8.99 0.21 -4.56
C PRO A 36 -9.64 -0.66 -3.48
N LEU A 37 -10.78 -0.22 -2.93
CA LEU A 37 -11.36 -0.79 -1.72
C LEU A 37 -11.67 -2.30 -1.76
N ASN A 38 -11.82 -2.88 -2.95
CA ASN A 38 -12.17 -4.29 -3.16
C ASN A 38 -10.98 -5.16 -3.62
N SER A 39 -9.74 -4.69 -3.48
CA SER A 39 -8.55 -5.35 -4.06
C SER A 39 -7.56 -5.95 -3.05
N ALA A 40 -7.89 -5.94 -1.75
CA ALA A 40 -7.10 -6.58 -0.69
C ALA A 40 -7.98 -7.59 0.05
N GLY A 41 -7.41 -8.73 0.48
CA GLY A 41 -7.99 -9.71 1.40
C GLY A 41 -9.52 -9.68 1.56
N SER A 42 -9.98 -9.09 2.66
CA SER A 42 -11.42 -8.92 3.00
C SER A 42 -11.98 -7.52 2.63
N GLY A 43 -11.21 -6.77 1.86
CA GLY A 43 -11.41 -5.39 1.44
C GLY A 43 -10.45 -4.45 2.16
N VAL A 44 -9.93 -3.43 1.48
CA VAL A 44 -9.00 -2.46 2.08
C VAL A 44 -9.62 -1.78 3.30
N ALA A 45 -10.92 -1.46 3.26
CA ALA A 45 -11.62 -0.85 4.38
C ALA A 45 -11.68 -1.77 5.61
N SER A 46 -11.88 -3.08 5.40
CA SER A 46 -11.90 -4.08 6.45
C SER A 46 -10.49 -4.34 7.01
N ASP A 47 -9.52 -4.52 6.13
CA ASP A 47 -8.15 -4.93 6.48
C ASP A 47 -7.33 -3.79 7.11
N THR A 48 -7.57 -2.54 6.69
CA THR A 48 -6.90 -1.37 7.27
C THR A 48 -7.73 -0.65 8.32
N GLY A 49 -9.06 -0.85 8.33
CA GLY A 49 -9.99 -0.06 9.13
C GLY A 49 -10.16 1.39 8.66
N ALA A 50 -9.52 1.79 7.55
CA ALA A 50 -9.61 3.14 7.01
C ALA A 50 -10.87 3.31 6.16
N ARG A 51 -11.52 4.46 6.28
CA ARG A 51 -12.65 4.89 5.43
C ARG A 51 -12.21 6.05 4.53
N PRO A 52 -12.93 6.36 3.44
CA PRO A 52 -12.68 7.58 2.68
C PRO A 52 -12.59 8.81 3.59
N GLY A 53 -11.52 9.59 3.43
CA GLY A 53 -11.21 10.74 4.29
C GLY A 53 -10.49 10.44 5.60
N SER A 54 -10.24 9.16 5.93
CA SER A 54 -9.42 8.78 7.08
C SER A 54 -7.94 9.03 6.80
N LEU A 55 -7.20 9.42 7.83
CA LEU A 55 -5.74 9.49 7.73
C LEU A 55 -5.16 8.07 7.74
N VAL A 56 -4.17 7.87 6.89
CA VAL A 56 -3.39 6.63 6.79
C VAL A 56 -1.90 6.96 6.84
N ARG A 57 -1.09 6.01 7.25
CA ARG A 57 0.37 6.09 7.14
C ARG A 57 0.81 5.30 5.92
N ILE A 58 1.66 5.90 5.10
CA ILE A 58 2.25 5.24 3.93
C ILE A 58 3.76 5.08 4.12
N GLY A 59 4.31 4.05 3.49
CA GLY A 59 5.75 3.84 3.40
C GLY A 59 6.10 2.68 2.48
N PRO A 60 7.38 2.45 2.21
CA PRO A 60 7.82 1.30 1.44
C PRO A 60 7.25 0.01 2.03
N ALA A 61 6.73 -0.86 1.18
CA ALA A 61 6.40 -2.20 1.63
C ALA A 61 7.67 -2.89 2.18
N PRO A 62 7.55 -3.78 3.18
CA PRO A 62 8.64 -4.65 3.57
C PRO A 62 9.16 -5.34 2.31
N ARG A 63 10.44 -5.18 2.00
CA ARG A 63 11.05 -5.89 0.88
C ARG A 63 10.88 -7.39 1.15
N ALA A 64 10.05 -8.06 0.36
CA ALA A 64 10.03 -9.51 0.34
C ALA A 64 11.46 -9.97 0.05
N ALA A 65 12.03 -10.79 0.94
CA ALA A 65 13.36 -11.34 0.72
C ALA A 65 13.36 -12.03 -0.65
N ALA A 66 14.28 -11.63 -1.54
CA ALA A 66 14.40 -12.24 -2.85
C ALA A 66 14.47 -13.77 -2.67
N PRO A 67 13.70 -14.56 -3.46
CA PRO A 67 13.84 -16.00 -3.42
C PRO A 67 15.31 -16.33 -3.71
N LYS A 68 15.95 -17.08 -2.80
CA LYS A 68 17.32 -17.53 -3.05
C LYS A 68 17.27 -18.39 -4.30
N GLU A 69 17.84 -17.89 -5.39
CA GLU A 69 18.07 -18.63 -6.62
C GLU A 69 18.80 -19.94 -6.22
N VAL A 70 18.15 -21.08 -6.46
CA VAL A 70 18.75 -22.38 -6.26
C VAL A 70 19.66 -22.66 -7.45
N GLU A 71 20.96 -22.45 -7.25
CA GLU A 71 21.99 -22.84 -8.22
C GLU A 71 22.00 -24.38 -8.33
N ALA A 72 21.95 -24.87 -9.57
CA ALA A 72 21.78 -26.28 -9.95
C ALA A 72 23.07 -27.11 -9.82
#